data_AF-A0A970ZTV5-F1
#
_entry.id   AF-A0A970ZTV5-F1
#
_cell.length_a   1.000
_cell.length_b   1.000
_cell.length_c   1.000
_cell.angle_alpha   90.00
_cell.angle_beta   90.00
_cell.angle_gamma   90.00
#
_symmetry.space_group_name_H-M   'P 1'
#
loop_
_entity.id
_entity.type
_entity.pdbx_description
1 polymer ?
#
loop_
_entity_poly.entity_id
_entity_poly.type
_entity_poly.pdbx_seq_one_letter_code
_entity_poly.pdbx_strand_id
1 'polypeptide(L)'
;MPAQPVAKMGDTITAMDTHIVMVPSPGGAVPTPTPGHPFNGIIGGSLSSNVFVGGMAVAMVNSTANNQPPHIPIGGPSFQVPPTNQGTITMGSTTVLVNGLGIARNGDPARTCDDVNPAPVGQVVASGTVFAGG
;
A
#
# COMPACT_ATOMS: atom_id res chain seq x y z
N MET A 1 9.50 3.45 18.94
CA MET A 1 9.14 4.65 18.15
C MET A 1 8.11 5.47 18.93
N PRO A 2 7.99 6.80 18.71
CA PRO A 2 6.89 7.58 19.30
C PRO A 2 5.54 7.01 18.84
N ALA A 3 4.50 7.21 19.65
CA ALA A 3 3.17 6.73 19.29
C ALA A 3 2.65 7.46 18.06
N GLN A 4 2.09 6.70 17.12
CA GLN A 4 1.55 7.20 15.85
C GLN A 4 0.06 6.87 15.75
N PRO A 5 -0.74 7.68 15.02
CA PRO A 5 -2.15 7.39 14.78
C PRO A 5 -2.34 5.95 14.28
N VAL A 6 -3.29 5.24 14.87
CA VAL A 6 -3.67 3.89 14.44
C VAL A 6 -4.38 3.95 13.09
N ALA A 7 -3.95 3.09 12.16
CA ALA A 7 -4.61 2.91 10.88
C ALA A 7 -5.86 2.04 11.01
N LYS A 8 -6.88 2.37 10.21
CA LYS A 8 -8.21 1.74 10.21
C LYS A 8 -8.75 1.74 8.78
N MET A 9 -9.87 1.05 8.58
CA MET A 9 -10.61 1.06 7.30
C MET A 9 -10.75 2.49 6.76
N GLY A 10 -10.54 2.69 5.47
CA GLY A 10 -10.67 4.00 4.83
C GLY A 10 -9.44 4.91 4.91
N ASP A 11 -8.46 4.62 5.79
CA ASP A 11 -7.13 5.21 5.68
C ASP A 11 -6.41 4.69 4.41
N THR A 12 -5.22 5.22 4.09
CA THR A 12 -4.58 4.93 2.80
C THR A 12 -3.18 4.35 2.91
N ILE A 13 -2.74 3.67 1.86
CA ILE A 13 -1.33 3.38 1.57
C ILE A 13 -0.93 4.22 0.38
N THR A 14 0.15 4.99 0.51
CA THR A 14 0.68 5.82 -0.57
C THR A 14 2.06 5.36 -1.00
N ALA A 15 2.32 5.33 -2.30
CA ALA A 15 3.63 5.04 -2.88
C ALA A 15 3.80 5.71 -4.25
N MET A 16 5.00 5.62 -4.81
CA MET A 16 5.29 5.96 -6.20
C MET A 16 5.90 4.73 -6.86
N ASP A 17 5.06 3.96 -7.55
CA ASP A 17 5.44 2.68 -8.12
C ASP A 17 6.14 2.86 -9.47
N THR A 18 7.02 1.90 -9.76
CA THR A 18 7.66 1.69 -11.06
C THR A 18 7.09 0.44 -11.70
N HIS A 19 6.61 0.57 -12.94
CA HIS A 19 6.10 -0.55 -13.72
C HIS A 19 6.86 -0.72 -15.02
N ILE A 20 6.94 -1.96 -15.51
CA ILE A 20 7.51 -2.21 -16.84
C ILE A 20 6.42 -2.03 -17.89
N VAL A 21 6.58 -0.99 -18.73
CA VAL A 21 5.67 -0.66 -19.82
C VAL A 21 6.29 -1.08 -21.15
N MET A 22 5.46 -1.60 -22.06
CA MET A 22 5.86 -1.97 -23.42
C MET A 22 5.83 -0.72 -24.30
N VAL A 23 6.98 -0.04 -24.48
CA VAL A 23 7.06 1.22 -25.24
C VAL A 23 7.25 0.93 -26.74
N PRO A 24 6.47 1.53 -27.65
CA PRO A 24 6.62 1.30 -29.09
C PRO A 24 7.97 1.79 -29.63
N SER A 25 8.59 0.99 -30.51
CA SER A 25 9.78 1.37 -31.28
C SER A 25 9.71 0.82 -32.71
N PRO A 26 10.56 1.28 -33.65
CA PRO A 26 10.59 0.73 -35.01
C PRO A 26 10.82 -0.79 -35.11
N GLY A 27 11.49 -1.39 -34.11
CA GLY A 27 11.75 -2.83 -34.05
C GLY A 27 10.69 -3.63 -33.28
N GLY A 28 9.60 -3.00 -32.83
CA GLY A 28 8.61 -3.59 -31.94
C GLY A 28 8.63 -2.95 -30.54
N ALA A 29 7.73 -3.41 -29.66
CA ALA A 29 7.63 -2.85 -28.32
C ALA A 29 8.80 -3.31 -27.42
N VAL A 30 9.38 -2.38 -26.65
CA VAL A 30 10.53 -2.64 -25.76
C VAL A 30 10.07 -2.53 -24.29
N PRO A 31 10.31 -3.54 -23.44
CA PRO A 31 10.03 -3.46 -22.01
C PRO A 31 10.89 -2.38 -21.36
N THR A 32 10.25 -1.38 -20.76
CA THR A 32 10.92 -0.21 -20.19
C THR A 32 10.45 0.03 -18.76
N PRO A 33 11.33 -0.06 -17.74
CA PRO A 33 11.05 0.41 -16.39
C PRO A 33 10.61 1.87 -16.41
N THR A 34 9.37 2.11 -16.05
CA THR A 34 8.73 3.43 -16.14
C THR A 34 8.28 3.83 -14.73
N PRO A 35 9.04 4.69 -14.03
CA PRO A 35 8.63 5.23 -12.75
C PRO A 35 7.50 6.23 -12.94
N GLY A 36 6.81 6.54 -11.85
CA GLY A 36 5.84 7.64 -11.84
C GLY A 36 4.38 7.20 -11.80
N HIS A 37 4.10 5.96 -11.41
CA HIS A 37 2.73 5.46 -11.22
C HIS A 37 2.31 5.73 -9.77
N PRO A 38 1.47 6.74 -9.50
CA PRO A 38 1.09 7.06 -8.13
C PRO A 38 0.19 5.96 -7.59
N PHE A 39 0.55 5.42 -6.44
CA PHE A 39 -0.29 4.49 -5.70
C PHE A 39 -0.97 5.25 -4.56
N ASN A 40 -2.30 5.27 -4.55
CA ASN A 40 -3.12 5.78 -3.45
C ASN A 40 -4.21 4.76 -3.15
N GLY A 41 -3.85 3.74 -2.38
CA GLY A 41 -4.73 2.63 -2.08
C GLY A 41 -5.55 2.87 -0.82
N ILE A 42 -6.87 2.64 -0.90
CA ILE A 42 -7.75 2.71 0.26
C ILE A 42 -7.67 1.37 1.01
N ILE A 43 -7.33 1.42 2.29
CA ILE A 43 -7.26 0.25 3.18
C ILE A 43 -8.68 -0.26 3.44
N GLY A 44 -8.91 -1.52 3.11
CA GLY A 44 -10.24 -2.13 3.22
C GLY A 44 -10.28 -3.65 3.36
N GLY A 45 -9.15 -4.33 3.19
CA GLY A 45 -9.08 -5.80 3.30
C GLY A 45 -8.24 -6.27 4.49
N SER A 46 -8.50 -7.52 4.91
CA SER A 46 -7.76 -8.17 6.01
C SER A 46 -7.67 -7.32 7.29
N LEU A 47 -8.80 -6.71 7.65
CA LEU A 47 -8.96 -5.84 8.82
C LEU A 47 -9.36 -6.64 10.07
N SER A 48 -9.33 -5.98 11.23
CA SER A 48 -9.83 -6.57 12.47
C SER A 48 -11.33 -6.81 12.42
N SER A 49 -11.78 -7.98 12.88
CA SER A 49 -13.20 -8.33 12.95
C SER A 49 -13.91 -7.83 14.21
N ASN A 50 -13.14 -7.41 15.23
CA ASN A 50 -13.64 -7.19 16.59
C ASN A 50 -13.08 -5.93 17.26
N VAL A 51 -12.02 -5.31 16.72
CA VAL A 51 -11.44 -4.07 17.27
C VAL A 51 -11.64 -2.95 16.28
N PHE A 52 -12.25 -1.86 16.78
CA PHE A 52 -12.62 -0.69 16.01
C PHE A 52 -12.02 0.57 16.63
N VAL A 53 -11.57 1.50 15.79
CA VAL A 53 -11.12 2.83 16.18
C VAL A 53 -11.97 3.84 15.43
N GLY A 54 -12.62 4.76 16.15
CA GLY A 54 -13.55 5.72 15.53
C GLY A 54 -14.71 5.05 14.79
N GLY A 55 -15.15 3.88 15.25
CA GLY A 55 -16.20 3.08 14.60
C GLY A 55 -15.74 2.29 13.36
N MET A 56 -14.46 2.37 12.97
CA MET A 56 -13.92 1.68 11.80
C MET A 56 -12.98 0.55 12.19
N ALA A 57 -13.02 -0.55 11.46
CA ALA A 57 -12.21 -1.73 11.73
C ALA A 57 -10.72 -1.39 11.63
N VAL A 58 -9.94 -1.81 12.63
CA VAL A 58 -8.50 -1.52 12.71
C VAL A 58 -7.71 -2.27 11.64
N ALA A 59 -6.71 -1.61 11.07
CA ALA A 59 -5.73 -2.22 10.18
C ALA A 59 -4.55 -2.79 10.98
N MET A 60 -4.00 -3.89 10.48
CA MET A 60 -2.93 -4.66 11.10
C MET A 60 -1.89 -5.04 10.05
N VAL A 61 -0.79 -5.65 10.47
CA VAL A 61 0.08 -6.39 9.54
C VAL A 61 -0.77 -7.33 8.67
N ASN A 62 -0.49 -7.36 7.37
CA ASN A 62 -1.25 -8.06 6.32
C ASN A 62 -2.61 -7.44 5.92
N SER A 63 -3.05 -6.34 6.53
CA SER A 63 -4.17 -5.57 5.97
C SER A 63 -3.84 -5.07 4.57
N THR A 64 -4.85 -5.03 3.70
CA THR A 64 -4.68 -4.72 2.28
C THR A 64 -5.40 -3.45 1.87
N ALA A 65 -4.84 -2.79 0.85
CA ALA A 65 -5.40 -1.61 0.21
C ALA A 65 -5.52 -1.82 -1.29
N ASN A 66 -6.56 -1.24 -1.90
CA ASN A 66 -6.76 -1.26 -3.34
C ASN A 66 -6.47 0.12 -3.92
N ASN A 67 -5.57 0.19 -4.90
CA ASN A 67 -5.19 1.44 -5.56
C ASN A 67 -6.39 2.06 -6.29
N GLN A 68 -6.58 3.37 -6.11
CA GLN A 68 -7.63 4.11 -6.79
C GLN A 68 -7.12 5.49 -7.26
N PRO A 69 -7.10 5.76 -8.58
CA PRO A 69 -7.48 4.85 -9.67
C PRO A 69 -6.45 3.73 -9.90
N PRO A 70 -6.84 2.62 -10.58
CA PRO A 70 -5.89 1.62 -11.03
C PRO A 70 -4.82 2.20 -11.96
N HIS A 71 -3.63 1.61 -11.96
CA HIS A 71 -2.53 2.01 -12.82
C HIS A 71 -2.87 1.88 -14.30
N ILE A 72 -2.43 2.89 -15.06
CA ILE A 72 -2.47 2.93 -16.51
C ILE A 72 -1.02 2.90 -17.05
N PRO A 73 -0.76 2.31 -18.22
CA PRO A 73 0.58 2.25 -18.76
C PRO A 73 1.02 3.65 -19.22
N ILE A 74 1.99 4.24 -18.53
CA ILE A 74 2.55 5.55 -18.89
C ILE A 74 3.54 5.38 -20.05
N GLY A 75 3.36 6.12 -21.15
CA GLY A 75 4.32 6.14 -22.25
C GLY A 75 4.25 4.95 -23.23
N GLY A 76 3.30 4.02 -23.06
CA GLY A 76 3.10 2.90 -23.98
C GLY A 76 1.67 2.33 -23.93
N PRO A 77 1.31 1.44 -24.86
CA PRO A 77 -0.03 0.87 -24.96
C PRO A 77 -0.36 -0.17 -23.87
N SER A 78 0.65 -0.80 -23.24
CA SER A 78 0.41 -1.87 -22.28
C SER A 78 1.54 -2.03 -21.26
N PHE A 79 1.22 -2.64 -20.12
CA PHE A 79 2.23 -3.18 -19.22
C PHE A 79 2.83 -4.48 -19.78
N GLN A 80 4.04 -4.83 -19.36
CA GLN A 80 4.58 -6.18 -19.55
C GLN A 80 3.86 -7.19 -18.67
N VAL A 81 3.64 -6.82 -17.40
CA VAL A 81 2.83 -7.57 -16.42
C VAL A 81 1.72 -6.65 -15.91
N PRO A 82 0.44 -7.05 -16.01
CA PRO A 82 -0.65 -6.23 -15.47
C PRO A 82 -0.49 -5.96 -13.96
N PRO A 83 -0.57 -4.70 -13.50
CA PRO A 83 -0.44 -4.36 -12.08
C PRO A 83 -1.56 -4.98 -11.24
N THR A 84 -1.22 -5.54 -10.08
CA THR A 84 -2.22 -6.07 -9.15
C THR A 84 -3.07 -4.98 -8.52
N ASN A 85 -2.57 -3.74 -8.49
CA ASN A 85 -3.21 -2.60 -7.84
C ASN A 85 -3.50 -2.83 -6.35
N GLN A 86 -2.73 -3.70 -5.70
CA GLN A 86 -2.88 -4.01 -4.28
C GLN A 86 -1.65 -3.60 -3.48
N GLY A 87 -1.91 -3.07 -2.28
CA GLY A 87 -0.93 -2.79 -1.25
C GLY A 87 -1.15 -3.69 -0.04
N THR A 88 -0.09 -4.10 0.64
CA THR A 88 -0.14 -4.90 1.87
C THR A 88 0.76 -4.27 2.93
N ILE A 89 0.21 -4.05 4.12
CA ILE A 89 0.97 -3.55 5.26
C ILE A 89 1.93 -4.64 5.74
N THR A 90 3.23 -4.32 5.77
CA THR A 90 4.30 -5.31 6.03
C THR A 90 4.84 -5.26 7.45
N MET A 91 4.64 -4.14 8.15
CA MET A 91 5.07 -3.96 9.53
C MET A 91 4.00 -3.15 10.29
N GLY A 92 3.95 -3.36 11.59
CA GLY A 92 3.08 -2.63 12.51
C GLY A 92 3.79 -2.43 13.84
N SER A 93 3.02 -2.13 14.89
CA SER A 93 3.54 -2.13 16.25
C SER A 93 4.08 -3.51 16.66
N THR A 94 5.22 -3.49 17.37
CA THR A 94 5.82 -4.69 17.97
C THR A 94 5.27 -5.03 19.36
N THR A 95 4.46 -4.13 19.94
CA THR A 95 4.00 -4.24 21.33
C THR A 95 2.49 -4.14 21.46
N VAL A 96 1.82 -3.39 20.56
CA VAL A 96 0.37 -3.25 20.52
C VAL A 96 -0.16 -4.18 19.44
N LEU A 97 -0.72 -5.30 19.89
CA LEU A 97 -1.23 -6.34 19.01
C LEU A 97 -2.75 -6.34 19.02
N VAL A 98 -3.34 -6.56 17.84
CA VAL A 98 -4.77 -6.86 17.65
C VAL A 98 -4.84 -8.20 16.93
N ASN A 99 -5.63 -9.14 17.46
CA ASN A 99 -5.76 -10.49 16.90
C ASN A 99 -4.41 -11.20 16.67
N GLY A 100 -3.43 -10.95 17.55
CA GLY A 100 -2.09 -11.52 17.46
C GLY A 100 -1.17 -10.87 16.42
N LEU A 101 -1.63 -9.83 15.72
CA LEU A 101 -0.89 -9.11 14.69
C LEU A 101 -0.56 -7.69 15.16
N GLY A 102 0.59 -7.17 14.74
CA GLY A 102 0.96 -5.79 15.02
C GLY A 102 -0.06 -4.81 14.43
N ILE A 103 -0.56 -3.89 15.24
CA ILE A 103 -1.48 -2.86 14.77
C ILE A 103 -0.74 -1.94 13.79
N ALA A 104 -1.37 -1.60 12.67
CA ALA A 104 -0.79 -0.69 11.70
C ALA A 104 -0.96 0.77 12.17
N ARG A 105 0.03 1.60 11.87
CA ARG A 105 0.10 2.99 12.29
C ARG A 105 0.50 3.88 11.13
N ASN A 106 0.25 5.17 11.28
CA ASN A 106 0.80 6.17 10.36
C ASN A 106 2.31 6.02 10.25
N GLY A 107 2.80 5.95 9.02
CA GLY A 107 4.21 5.78 8.72
C GLY A 107 4.69 4.34 8.59
N ASP A 108 3.88 3.35 8.96
CA ASP A 108 4.29 1.95 8.86
C ASP A 108 4.46 1.52 7.38
N PRO A 109 5.47 0.70 7.07
CA PRO A 109 5.82 0.30 5.70
C PRO A 109 4.82 -0.68 5.10
N ALA A 110 4.56 -0.51 3.81
CA ALA A 110 3.71 -1.36 3.00
C ALA A 110 4.38 -1.71 1.67
N ARG A 111 4.07 -2.89 1.15
CA ARG A 111 4.46 -3.32 -0.19
C ARG A 111 3.32 -3.08 -1.16
N THR A 112 3.62 -2.47 -2.30
CA THR A 112 2.68 -2.19 -3.40
C THR A 112 2.97 -3.10 -4.59
N CYS A 113 2.48 -2.75 -5.78
CA CYS A 113 2.64 -3.55 -6.99
C CYS A 113 3.87 -3.17 -7.83
N ASP A 114 4.84 -2.45 -7.28
CA ASP A 114 6.10 -2.08 -7.95
C ASP A 114 6.85 -3.29 -8.52
N ASP A 115 7.22 -3.23 -9.81
CA ASP A 115 7.86 -4.32 -10.55
C ASP A 115 9.39 -4.40 -10.32
N VAL A 116 10.03 -3.27 -10.01
CA VAL A 116 11.50 -3.13 -10.00
C VAL A 116 12.03 -3.11 -8.57
N ASN A 117 11.23 -2.63 -7.63
CA ASN A 117 11.61 -2.41 -6.25
C ASN A 117 10.55 -3.00 -5.30
N PRO A 118 10.47 -4.35 -5.18
CA PRO A 118 9.50 -5.01 -4.30
C PRO A 118 9.75 -4.78 -2.80
N ALA A 119 10.72 -3.94 -2.44
CA ALA A 119 10.88 -3.41 -1.09
C ALA A 119 9.65 -2.57 -0.69
N PRO A 120 9.33 -2.43 0.60
CA PRO A 120 8.16 -1.69 1.04
C PRO A 120 8.38 -0.18 0.88
N VAL A 121 8.21 0.31 -0.34
CA VAL A 121 8.24 1.73 -0.72
C VAL A 121 6.93 2.44 -0.38
N GLY A 122 5.88 1.68 -0.11
CA GLY A 122 4.60 2.19 0.34
C GLY A 122 4.63 2.55 1.82
N GLN A 123 3.83 3.55 2.17
CA GLN A 123 3.68 4.01 3.54
C GLN A 123 2.21 4.14 3.88
N VAL A 124 1.83 3.68 5.07
CA VAL A 124 0.50 3.91 5.63
C VAL A 124 0.34 5.38 5.98
N VAL A 125 -0.73 6.00 5.49
CA VAL A 125 -1.15 7.36 5.84
C VAL A 125 -2.44 7.26 6.63
N ALA A 126 -2.34 7.52 7.93
CA ALA A 126 -3.44 7.41 8.87
C ALA A 126 -3.56 8.66 9.75
N SER A 127 -4.79 9.00 10.10
CA SER A 127 -5.11 10.08 11.03
C SER A 127 -6.11 9.61 12.08
N GLY A 128 -6.11 10.21 13.27
CA GLY A 128 -7.05 9.83 14.31
C GLY A 128 -6.63 10.30 15.69
N THR A 129 -7.45 9.94 16.68
CA THR A 129 -7.27 10.29 18.10
C THR A 129 -6.71 9.14 18.93
N VAL A 130 -6.62 7.93 18.37
CA VAL A 130 -6.03 6.76 19.01
C VAL A 130 -4.64 6.54 18.45
N PHE A 131 -3.65 6.42 19.34
CA PHE A 131 -2.25 6.29 19.00
C PHE A 131 -1.68 4.99 19.56
N ALA A 132 -0.78 4.35 18.82
CA ALA A 132 -0.06 3.16 19.25
C ALA A 132 1.46 3.37 19.14
N GLY A 133 2.20 2.99 20.17
CA GLY A 133 3.66 3.01 20.21
C GLY A 133 4.30 1.69 19.77
N GLY A 134 5.58 1.52 20.11
CA GLY A 134 6.36 0.30 19.84
C GLY A 134 6.77 0.15 18.39
#